data_AF-C0JBD8-F1
#
_entry.id   AF-C0JBD8-F1
#
_cell.length_a   1.000
_cell.length_b   1.000
_cell.length_c   1.000
_cell.angle_alpha   90.00
_cell.angle_beta   90.00
_cell.angle_gamma   90.00
#
_symmetry.space_group_name_H-M   'P 1'
#
loop_
_entity.id
_entity.type
_entity.pdbx_description
1 polymer ?
#
loop_
_entity_poly.entity_id
_entity_poly.type
_entity_poly.pdbx_seq_one_letter_code
_entity_poly.pdbx_strand_id
1 'polypeptide(L)'
;MTWQQMLSSLDSHGVVEFGIHQMDLKSNTPKWRRHKGGAQSRFNTLRNSLFSHDKGARVACLGRSTYAKKVYAAGFNSVVPYVGTWLQGAQLAFLVRAAAAEPEVTLVPAAALNALQGDDHSSLLASLGQLFGVGAQEYGVRLLASGEVYLPR
;
A
#
# COMPACT_ATOMS: atom_id res chain seq x y z
N MET A 1 19.04 6.73 -8.10
CA MET A 1 19.55 6.26 -6.78
C MET A 1 18.43 5.94 -5.78
N THR A 2 17.25 6.55 -5.86
CA THR A 2 16.17 6.45 -4.87
C THR A 2 15.59 5.04 -4.66
N TRP A 3 15.38 4.26 -5.71
CA TRP A 3 14.81 2.91 -5.58
C TRP A 3 15.72 1.93 -4.84
N GLN A 4 17.03 1.97 -5.09
CA GLN A 4 17.95 1.04 -4.42
C GLN A 4 17.98 1.28 -2.91
N GLN A 5 17.92 2.55 -2.49
CA GLN A 5 17.81 2.94 -1.08
C GLN A 5 16.49 2.43 -0.48
N MET A 6 15.36 2.63 -1.15
CA MET A 6 14.07 2.13 -0.68
C MET A 6 14.00 0.60 -0.62
N LEU A 7 14.64 -0.10 -1.56
CA LEU A 7 14.69 -1.57 -1.51
C LEU A 7 15.64 -2.07 -0.41
N SER A 8 16.70 -1.33 -0.09
CA SER A 8 17.60 -1.67 1.02
C SER A 8 16.94 -1.51 2.40
N SER A 9 15.88 -0.69 2.50
CA SER A 9 15.14 -0.50 3.76
C SER A 9 14.02 -1.50 3.98
N LEU A 10 13.82 -2.47 3.08
CA LEU A 10 12.74 -3.45 3.18
C LEU A 10 12.75 -4.22 4.51
N ASP A 11 13.94 -4.56 4.99
CA ASP A 11 14.16 -5.34 6.21
C ASP A 11 14.43 -4.46 7.43
N SER A 12 14.40 -3.13 7.28
CA SER A 12 14.55 -2.21 8.40
C SER A 12 13.38 -2.37 9.38
N HIS A 13 13.73 -2.58 10.65
CA HIS A 13 12.76 -2.63 11.74
C HIS A 13 12.30 -1.23 12.13
N GLY A 14 10.99 -1.08 12.33
CA GLY A 14 10.42 0.19 12.79
C GLY A 14 8.91 0.14 12.86
N VAL A 15 8.32 1.29 13.19
CA VAL A 15 6.87 1.47 13.09
C VAL A 15 6.53 1.62 11.61
N VAL A 16 6.01 0.56 11.01
CA VAL A 16 5.49 0.61 9.65
C VAL A 16 4.10 1.18 9.66
N GLU A 17 3.90 2.18 8.83
CA GLU A 17 2.61 2.69 8.47
C GLU A 17 2.10 1.97 7.22
N PHE A 18 0.82 1.66 7.25
CA PHE A 18 0.14 0.91 6.21
C PHE A 18 -1.22 1.55 6.02
N GLY A 19 -1.53 2.03 4.82
CA GLY A 19 -2.83 2.59 4.43
C GLY A 19 -3.43 1.77 3.30
N ILE A 20 -4.72 1.44 3.41
CA ILE A 20 -5.41 0.57 2.44
C ILE A 20 -6.68 1.24 1.98
N HIS A 21 -6.80 1.49 0.68
CA HIS A 21 -8.02 2.00 0.06
C HIS A 21 -8.90 0.83 -0.36
N GLN A 22 -10.05 0.68 0.29
CA GLN A 22 -10.99 -0.42 0.03
C GLN A 22 -12.30 0.13 -0.50
N MET A 23 -12.79 -0.45 -1.58
CA MET A 23 -14.13 -0.23 -2.11
C MET A 23 -15.08 -1.32 -1.61
N ASP A 24 -16.39 -1.04 -1.69
CA ASP A 24 -17.46 -1.95 -1.23
C ASP A 24 -17.34 -2.32 0.26
N LEU A 25 -17.33 -1.28 1.11
CA LEU A 25 -17.04 -1.38 2.53
C LEU A 25 -18.30 -1.60 3.38
N LYS A 26 -18.17 -2.41 4.45
CA LYS A 26 -19.11 -2.36 5.59
C LYS A 26 -19.14 -0.95 6.18
N SER A 27 -20.33 -0.52 6.60
CA SER A 27 -20.54 0.78 7.26
C SER A 27 -19.53 1.02 8.38
N ASN A 28 -19.02 2.24 8.49
CA ASN A 28 -18.03 2.70 9.49
C ASN A 28 -16.61 2.10 9.36
N THR A 29 -16.27 1.43 8.25
CA THR A 29 -14.90 1.04 7.99
C THR A 29 -14.05 2.25 7.57
N PRO A 30 -12.91 2.55 8.22
CA PRO A 30 -12.03 3.62 7.79
C PRO A 30 -11.42 3.32 6.42
N LYS A 31 -11.61 4.26 5.48
CA LYS A 31 -11.21 4.15 4.07
C LYS A 31 -9.70 4.21 3.85
N TRP A 32 -8.96 4.76 4.82
CA TRP A 32 -7.50 4.81 4.87
C TRP A 32 -7.05 4.50 6.30
N ARG A 33 -6.91 3.20 6.60
CA ARG A 33 -6.55 2.76 7.95
C ARG A 33 -5.04 2.73 8.10
N ARG A 34 -4.47 3.62 8.91
CA ARG A 34 -3.07 3.54 9.37
C ARG A 34 -2.92 2.48 10.45
N HIS A 35 -2.15 1.44 10.19
CA HIS A 35 -1.64 0.56 11.24
C HIS A 35 -0.35 1.17 11.80
N LYS A 36 -0.26 1.35 13.12
CA LYS A 36 1.00 1.68 13.82
C LYS A 36 1.37 0.49 14.68
N GLY A 37 2.30 -0.30 14.19
CA GLY A 37 2.77 -1.48 14.90
C GLY A 37 4.04 -1.22 15.69
N GLY A 38 4.11 -1.64 16.96
CA GLY A 38 5.39 -1.78 17.66
C GLY A 38 6.22 -2.94 17.12
N ALA A 39 7.36 -3.25 17.75
CA ALA A 39 8.28 -4.32 17.30
C ALA A 39 7.63 -5.71 17.15
N GLN A 40 6.55 -5.99 17.89
CA GLN A 40 5.77 -7.24 17.82
C GLN A 40 4.63 -7.21 16.79
N SER A 41 4.52 -6.15 15.99
CA SER A 41 3.51 -6.03 14.94
C SER A 41 3.81 -6.96 13.77
N ARG A 42 2.74 -7.48 13.16
CA ARG A 42 2.79 -8.22 11.89
C ARG A 42 3.37 -7.42 10.71
N PHE A 43 3.36 -6.09 10.81
CA PHE A 43 4.03 -5.17 9.89
C PHE A 43 5.17 -4.49 10.66
N ASN A 44 6.16 -5.27 11.07
CA ASN A 44 7.37 -4.78 11.75
C ASN A 44 8.49 -4.39 10.77
N THR A 45 8.31 -4.72 9.49
CA THR A 45 9.20 -4.34 8.38
C THR A 45 8.37 -3.99 7.13
N LEU A 46 8.95 -3.20 6.22
CA LEU A 46 8.35 -2.88 4.93
C LEU A 46 8.17 -4.11 4.05
N ARG A 47 9.07 -5.09 4.16
CA ARG A 47 8.93 -6.38 3.49
C ARG A 47 7.62 -7.06 3.89
N ASN A 48 7.33 -7.13 5.19
CA ASN A 48 6.11 -7.77 5.66
C ASN A 48 4.84 -7.01 5.23
N SER A 49 4.88 -5.68 5.20
CA SER A 49 3.73 -4.90 4.73
C SER A 49 3.48 -5.04 3.23
N LEU A 50 4.51 -5.25 2.41
CA LEU A 50 4.37 -5.49 0.98
C LEU A 50 3.97 -6.94 0.64
N PHE A 51 4.67 -7.92 1.24
CA PHE A 51 4.70 -9.32 0.77
C PHE A 51 4.01 -10.33 1.68
N SER A 52 3.47 -9.94 2.84
CA SER A 52 2.77 -10.90 3.71
C SER A 52 1.69 -11.67 2.93
N HIS A 53 1.75 -13.01 3.00
CA HIS A 53 0.98 -13.93 2.16
C HIS A 53 -0.55 -13.75 2.22
N ASP A 54 -1.06 -13.17 3.31
CA ASP A 54 -2.51 -13.00 3.52
C ASP A 54 -2.91 -11.53 3.76
N LYS A 55 -1.95 -10.66 4.09
CA LYS A 55 -2.24 -9.31 4.59
C LYS A 55 -1.41 -8.20 3.93
N GLY A 56 -0.42 -8.57 3.10
CA GLY A 56 0.45 -7.61 2.44
C GLY A 56 -0.27 -6.82 1.35
N ALA A 57 0.33 -5.70 0.95
CA ALA A 57 -0.15 -4.83 -0.11
C ALA A 57 -0.47 -5.61 -1.39
N ARG A 58 0.43 -6.53 -1.78
CA ARG A 58 0.25 -7.36 -2.97
C ARG A 58 -1.06 -8.13 -2.95
N VAL A 59 -1.28 -8.93 -1.92
CA VAL A 59 -2.45 -9.81 -1.85
C VAL A 59 -3.74 -9.04 -1.59
N ALA A 60 -3.66 -7.87 -0.94
CA ALA A 60 -4.77 -6.95 -0.86
C ALA A 60 -5.17 -6.43 -2.25
N CYS A 61 -4.23 -5.88 -3.02
CA CYS A 61 -4.48 -5.38 -4.38
C CYS A 61 -4.89 -6.46 -5.39
N LEU A 62 -4.53 -7.73 -5.16
CA LEU A 62 -5.03 -8.87 -5.93
C LEU A 62 -6.43 -9.34 -5.50
N GLY A 63 -7.05 -8.72 -4.49
CA GLY A 63 -8.34 -9.15 -3.93
C GLY A 63 -8.27 -10.52 -3.25
N ARG A 64 -7.09 -10.95 -2.81
CA ARG A 64 -6.82 -12.26 -2.20
C ARG A 64 -6.66 -12.22 -0.69
N SER A 65 -6.50 -11.05 -0.08
CA SER A 65 -6.37 -10.91 1.37
C SER A 65 -7.63 -11.38 2.10
N THR A 66 -7.53 -12.45 2.90
CA THR A 66 -8.68 -12.97 3.66
C THR A 66 -9.09 -12.00 4.76
N TYR A 67 -8.11 -11.31 5.37
CA TYR A 67 -8.35 -10.26 6.34
C TYR A 67 -9.17 -9.11 5.73
N ALA A 68 -8.78 -8.67 4.53
CA ALA A 68 -9.48 -7.58 3.86
C ALA A 68 -10.96 -7.97 3.58
N LYS A 69 -11.17 -9.19 3.10
CA LYS A 69 -12.51 -9.76 2.87
C LYS A 69 -13.34 -9.84 4.14
N LYS A 70 -12.84 -10.53 5.18
CA LYS A 70 -13.61 -10.83 6.40
C LYS A 70 -14.01 -9.57 7.17
N VAL A 71 -13.08 -8.63 7.31
CA VAL A 71 -13.26 -7.49 8.20
C VAL A 71 -14.02 -6.36 7.51
N TYR A 72 -13.84 -6.18 6.19
CA TYR A 72 -14.21 -4.91 5.57
C TYR A 72 -15.13 -5.02 4.35
N ALA A 73 -15.09 -6.11 3.60
CA ALA A 73 -15.94 -6.24 2.42
C ALA A 73 -17.42 -6.35 2.83
N ALA A 74 -18.29 -5.58 2.18
CA ALA A 74 -19.74 -5.73 2.28
C ALA A 74 -20.23 -6.99 1.52
N GLY A 75 -19.49 -7.42 0.49
CA GLY A 75 -19.74 -8.65 -0.27
C GLY A 75 -18.64 -9.73 -0.15
N PHE A 76 -18.65 -10.68 -1.10
CA PHE A 76 -17.70 -11.81 -1.14
C PHE A 76 -16.28 -11.43 -1.59
N ASN A 77 -16.13 -10.28 -2.25
CA ASN A 77 -14.88 -9.83 -2.86
C ASN A 77 -14.40 -8.55 -2.18
N SER A 78 -13.09 -8.46 -1.94
CA SER A 78 -12.47 -7.22 -1.48
C SER A 78 -11.83 -6.54 -2.67
N VAL A 79 -12.27 -5.31 -2.97
CA VAL A 79 -11.72 -4.49 -4.05
C VAL A 79 -10.79 -3.47 -3.40
N VAL A 80 -9.49 -3.58 -3.67
CA VAL A 80 -8.45 -2.74 -3.07
C VAL A 80 -7.64 -2.06 -4.18
N PRO A 81 -8.05 -0.88 -4.67
CA PRO A 81 -7.36 -0.23 -5.78
C PRO A 81 -5.95 0.22 -5.44
N TYR A 82 -5.71 0.64 -4.19
CA TYR A 82 -4.43 1.19 -3.76
C TYR A 82 -4.05 0.79 -2.33
N VAL A 83 -2.75 0.63 -2.09
CA VAL A 83 -2.16 0.43 -0.77
C VAL A 83 -0.89 1.28 -0.64
N GLY A 84 -0.77 2.04 0.45
CA GLY A 84 0.44 2.78 0.80
C GLY A 84 1.18 2.14 1.97
N THR A 85 2.51 2.08 1.94
CA THR A 85 3.31 1.66 3.11
C THR A 85 4.68 2.34 3.22
N TRP A 86 5.06 2.72 4.43
CA TRP A 86 6.30 3.44 4.74
C TRP A 86 6.73 3.25 6.19
N LEU A 87 8.00 3.54 6.50
CA LEU A 87 8.46 3.64 7.88
C LEU A 87 8.09 5.01 8.44
N GLN A 88 7.65 5.06 9.70
CA GLN A 88 7.35 6.32 10.36
C GLN A 88 8.57 7.27 10.31
N GLY A 89 8.36 8.51 9.85
CA GLY A 89 9.42 9.50 9.67
C GLY A 89 10.20 9.40 8.37
N ALA A 90 9.95 8.39 7.53
CA ALA A 90 10.53 8.31 6.19
C ALA A 90 10.00 9.43 5.28
N GLN A 91 10.85 9.89 4.36
CA GLN A 91 10.46 10.88 3.35
C GLN A 91 9.59 10.28 2.25
N LEU A 92 9.83 9.00 1.92
CA LEU A 92 9.18 8.29 0.83
C LEU A 92 8.39 7.09 1.33
N ALA A 93 7.38 6.73 0.55
CA ALA A 93 6.50 5.60 0.75
C ALA A 93 6.38 4.78 -0.53
N PHE A 94 6.11 3.49 -0.39
CA PHE A 94 5.62 2.68 -1.49
C PHE A 94 4.12 2.94 -1.67
N LEU A 95 3.71 3.23 -2.90
CA LEU A 95 2.31 3.26 -3.29
C LEU A 95 2.05 2.18 -4.33
N VAL A 96 1.23 1.21 -3.97
CA VAL A 96 0.88 0.05 -4.78
C VAL A 96 -0.49 0.28 -5.39
N ARG A 97 -0.62 0.02 -6.70
CA ARG A 97 -1.85 0.07 -7.49
C ARG A 97 -2.23 -1.33 -7.94
N ALA A 98 -3.51 -1.68 -7.83
CA ALA A 98 -4.03 -2.93 -8.35
C ALA A 98 -3.90 -3.00 -9.88
N ALA A 99 -3.42 -4.13 -10.39
CA ALA A 99 -3.32 -4.42 -11.82
C ALA A 99 -3.54 -5.93 -12.07
N ALA A 100 -3.82 -6.29 -13.32
CA ALA A 100 -4.02 -7.69 -13.72
C ALA A 100 -2.69 -8.46 -13.62
N ALA A 101 -2.71 -9.60 -12.93
CA ALA A 101 -1.58 -10.48 -12.58
C ALA A 101 -0.64 -9.96 -11.47
N GLU A 102 -0.05 -8.79 -11.60
CA GLU A 102 0.89 -8.24 -10.63
C GLU A 102 0.62 -6.76 -10.34
N PRO A 103 0.42 -6.37 -9.07
CA PRO A 103 0.24 -4.97 -8.72
C PRO A 103 1.45 -4.13 -9.13
N GLU A 104 1.18 -2.92 -9.57
CA GLU A 104 2.22 -1.95 -9.87
C GLU A 104 2.58 -1.19 -8.60
N VAL A 105 3.82 -0.74 -8.48
CA VAL A 105 4.30 0.01 -7.34
C VAL A 105 5.19 1.16 -7.81
N THR A 106 4.98 2.31 -7.18
CA THR A 106 5.86 3.47 -7.32
C THR A 106 6.24 4.03 -5.95
N LEU A 107 7.11 5.04 -5.95
CA LEU A 107 7.47 5.80 -4.76
C LEU A 107 6.70 7.12 -4.74
N VAL A 108 6.28 7.55 -3.56
CA VAL A 108 5.61 8.84 -3.36
C VAL A 108 6.09 9.49 -2.06
N PRO A 109 5.98 10.82 -1.89
CA PRO A 109 6.22 11.45 -0.61
C PRO A 109 5.31 10.88 0.49
N ALA A 110 5.88 10.43 1.61
CA ALA A 110 5.10 9.89 2.72
C ALA A 110 4.15 10.94 3.32
N ALA A 111 4.55 12.21 3.30
CA ALA A 111 3.71 13.33 3.71
C ALA A 111 2.42 13.44 2.87
N ALA A 112 2.47 13.13 1.58
CA ALA A 112 1.30 13.17 0.71
C ALA A 112 0.27 12.10 1.11
N LEU A 113 0.72 10.90 1.48
CA LEU A 113 -0.16 9.84 1.98
C LEU A 113 -0.76 10.17 3.36
N ASN A 114 -0.06 10.97 4.18
CA ASN A 114 -0.59 11.44 5.46
C ASN A 114 -1.73 12.46 5.27
N ALA A 115 -1.70 13.25 4.20
CA ALA A 115 -2.71 14.26 3.93
C ALA A 115 -4.08 13.66 3.52
N LEU A 116 -4.10 12.42 3.02
CA LEU A 116 -5.31 11.74 2.53
C LEU A 116 -6.32 11.34 3.63
N GLN A 117 -6.01 11.55 4.91
CA GLN A 117 -6.88 11.10 6.00
C GLN A 117 -8.24 11.82 6.06
N GLY A 118 -8.37 12.98 5.42
CA GLY A 118 -9.61 13.76 5.40
C GLY A 118 -10.52 13.50 4.20
N ASP A 119 -10.07 12.76 3.19
CA ASP A 119 -10.77 12.64 1.91
C ASP A 119 -12.01 11.74 2.01
N ASP A 120 -13.08 12.13 1.32
CA ASP A 120 -14.19 11.22 1.05
C ASP A 120 -13.81 10.12 0.04
N HIS A 121 -14.73 9.19 -0.26
CA HIS A 121 -14.35 8.00 -1.05
C HIS A 121 -13.98 8.33 -2.50
N SER A 122 -14.74 9.25 -3.10
CA SER A 122 -14.55 9.65 -4.49
C SER A 122 -13.27 10.48 -4.64
N SER A 123 -13.01 11.37 -3.68
CA SER A 123 -11.79 12.19 -3.64
C SER A 123 -10.56 11.33 -3.39
N LEU A 124 -10.64 10.35 -2.48
CA LEU A 124 -9.51 9.49 -2.15
C LEU A 124 -9.01 8.68 -3.36
N LEU A 125 -9.91 8.14 -4.18
CA LEU A 125 -9.52 7.41 -5.38
C LEU A 125 -8.78 8.32 -6.39
N ALA A 126 -9.30 9.52 -6.60
CA ALA A 126 -8.70 10.50 -7.49
C ALA A 126 -7.33 10.97 -6.97
N SER A 127 -7.24 11.32 -5.69
CA SER A 127 -6.00 11.75 -5.01
C SER A 127 -4.92 10.65 -5.10
N LEU A 128 -5.26 9.40 -4.81
CA LEU A 128 -4.32 8.27 -4.91
C LEU A 128 -3.88 8.02 -6.36
N GLY A 129 -4.81 8.14 -7.32
CA GLY A 129 -4.48 8.05 -8.75
C GLY A 129 -3.52 9.14 -9.20
N GLN A 130 -3.73 10.39 -8.76
CA GLN A 130 -2.84 11.51 -9.05
C GLN A 130 -1.46 11.30 -8.41
N LEU A 131 -1.40 10.91 -7.14
CA LEU A 131 -0.13 10.63 -6.45
C LEU A 131 0.64 9.50 -7.13
N PHE A 132 -0.06 8.45 -7.56
CA PHE A 132 0.57 7.37 -8.31
C PHE A 132 1.13 7.87 -9.65
N GLY A 133 0.38 8.70 -10.38
CA GLY A 133 0.83 9.29 -11.64
C GLY A 133 2.09 10.15 -11.48
N VAL A 134 2.13 11.02 -10.47
CA VAL A 134 3.31 11.83 -10.14
C VAL A 134 4.49 10.94 -9.74
N GLY A 135 4.27 9.96 -8.86
CA GLY A 135 5.32 9.02 -8.46
C GLY A 135 5.86 8.22 -9.64
N ALA A 136 4.98 7.75 -10.53
CA ALA A 136 5.36 7.05 -11.75
C ALA A 136 6.22 7.93 -12.68
N GLN A 137 5.94 9.22 -12.77
CA GLN A 137 6.73 10.16 -13.55
C GLN A 137 8.10 10.44 -12.91
N GLU A 138 8.15 10.65 -11.59
CA GLU A 138 9.37 11.02 -10.87
C GLU A 138 10.32 9.83 -10.63
N TYR A 139 9.77 8.68 -10.27
CA TYR A 139 10.53 7.51 -9.82
C TYR A 139 10.39 6.31 -10.75
N GLY A 140 9.45 6.33 -11.70
CA GLY A 140 9.12 5.17 -12.52
C GLY A 140 8.18 4.18 -11.82
N VAL A 141 7.72 3.21 -12.60
CA VAL A 141 6.83 2.12 -12.14
C VAL A 141 7.61 0.81 -12.10
N ARG A 142 7.34 0.02 -11.06
CA ARG A 142 7.82 -1.35 -10.89
C ARG A 142 6.64 -2.30 -10.66
N LEU A 143 6.86 -3.59 -10.81
CA LEU A 143 5.90 -4.64 -10.52
C LEU A 143 6.18 -5.29 -9.16
N LEU A 144 5.13 -5.68 -8.47
CA LEU A 144 5.16 -6.29 -7.14
C LEU A 144 4.82 -7.79 -7.23
N ALA A 145 5.86 -8.61 -7.41
CA ALA A 145 5.76 -10.07 -7.40
C ALA A 145 5.65 -10.62 -5.97
N SER A 146 5.56 -11.95 -5.84
CA SER A 146 5.32 -12.61 -4.54
C SER A 146 6.37 -12.34 -3.46
N GLY A 147 7.59 -11.95 -3.83
CA GLY A 147 8.67 -11.64 -2.88
C GLY A 147 9.64 -10.55 -3.34
N GLU A 148 9.37 -9.88 -4.45
CA GLU A 148 10.28 -8.89 -5.02
C GLU A 148 9.55 -7.71 -5.68
N VAL A 149 10.27 -6.60 -5.81
CA VAL A 149 9.89 -5.44 -6.62
C VAL A 149 10.85 -5.35 -7.79
N TYR A 150 10.34 -5.44 -9.02
CA TYR A 150 11.17 -5.53 -10.21
C TYR A 150 10.67 -4.63 -11.35
N LEU A 151 11.52 -4.35 -12.33
CA LEU A 151 11.12 -3.53 -13.49
C LEU A 151 10.22 -4.36 -14.43
N PRO A 152 9.17 -3.76 -15.02
CA PRO A 152 8.42 -4.41 -16.10
C PRO A 152 9.39 -4.82 -17.21
N ARG A 153 9.27 -6.05 -17.72
CA ARG A 153 10.07 -6.56 -18.84
C ARG A 153 9.47 -6.14 -20.17
#